data_AF-A0A529LKW2-F1
#
_entry.id   AF-A0A529LKW2-F1
#
_cell.length_a   1.000
_cell.length_b   1.000
_cell.length_c   1.000
_cell.angle_alpha   90.00
_cell.angle_beta   90.00
_cell.angle_gamma   90.00
#
_symmetry.space_group_name_H-M   'P 1'
#
loop_
_entity.id
_entity.type
_entity.pdbx_description
1 polymer ?
#
loop_
_entity_poly.entity_id
_entity_poly.type
_entity_poly.pdbx_seq_one_letter_code
_entity_poly.pdbx_strand_id
1 'polypeptide(L)'
;MSLLDTFFNPDVIMSSLPALLRGFLNTLLLGILSIGIGIPIGLGISLVRLYAPKPLRWLAVGYTDIFRALPVLVVLILIYYALPFLGIRLSSWASAVTAFAFIMSAYSAEVFRSGIESIPRGQFEASQALG
;
A
#
# COMPACT_ATOMS: atom_id res chain seq x y z
N MET A 1 37.34 -12.36 -21.33
CA MET A 1 36.90 -11.73 -20.06
C MET A 1 36.82 -12.81 -19.01
N SER A 2 37.46 -12.63 -17.85
CA SER A 2 37.32 -13.61 -16.77
C SER A 2 35.94 -13.46 -16.11
N LEU A 3 35.50 -14.51 -15.40
CA LEU A 3 34.28 -14.45 -14.58
C LEU A 3 34.31 -13.27 -13.60
N LEU A 4 35.48 -13.01 -13.02
CA LEU A 4 35.69 -11.91 -12.08
C LEU A 4 35.49 -10.54 -12.74
N ASP A 5 35.97 -10.35 -13.97
CA ASP A 5 35.80 -9.08 -14.70
C ASP A 5 34.36 -8.85 -15.17
N THR A 6 33.57 -9.92 -15.30
CA THR A 6 32.17 -9.82 -15.75
C THR A 6 31.24 -9.47 -14.59
N PHE A 7 31.50 -10.02 -13.40
CA PHE A 7 30.61 -9.87 -12.24
C PHE A 7 31.12 -8.88 -11.18
N PHE A 8 32.43 -8.68 -11.05
CA PHE A 8 33.05 -7.90 -9.97
C PHE A 8 33.93 -6.75 -10.49
N ASN A 9 33.58 -6.17 -11.64
CA ASN A 9 34.33 -5.05 -12.23
C ASN A 9 34.24 -3.78 -11.34
N PRO A 10 35.34 -3.32 -10.72
CA PRO A 10 35.31 -2.19 -9.79
C PRO A 10 34.92 -0.87 -10.47
N ASP A 11 35.33 -0.67 -11.73
CA ASP A 11 35.05 0.55 -12.49
C ASP A 11 33.56 0.66 -12.84
N VAL A 12 32.93 -0.46 -13.21
CA VAL A 12 31.47 -0.53 -13.45
C VAL A 12 30.70 -0.29 -12.17
N ILE A 13 31.15 -0.87 -11.05
CA ILE A 13 30.52 -0.65 -9.74
C ILE A 13 30.59 0.83 -9.36
N MET A 14 31.77 1.45 -9.45
CA MET A 14 31.96 2.85 -9.06
C MET A 14 31.17 3.81 -9.96
N SER A 15 31.14 3.56 -11.28
CA SER A 15 30.37 4.37 -12.23
C SER A 15 28.85 4.19 -12.09
N SER A 16 28.39 3.01 -11.66
CA SER A 16 26.96 2.72 -11.44
C SER A 16 26.45 3.20 -10.07
N LEU A 17 27.35 3.37 -9.10
CA LEU A 17 27.00 3.71 -7.71
C LEU A 17 26.06 4.93 -7.59
N PRO A 18 26.27 6.07 -8.31
CA PRO A 18 25.36 7.20 -8.23
C PRO A 18 23.93 6.87 -8.71
N ALA A 19 23.79 6.06 -9.75
CA ALA A 19 22.49 5.63 -10.26
C ALA A 19 21.79 4.67 -9.29
N LEU A 20 22.54 3.74 -8.70
CA LEU A 20 22.04 2.83 -7.67
C LEU A 20 21.57 3.59 -6.42
N LEU A 21 22.33 4.59 -5.96
CA LEU A 21 21.94 5.44 -4.84
C LEU A 21 20.64 6.20 -5.13
N ARG A 22 20.48 6.74 -6.34
CA ARG A 22 19.22 7.39 -6.76
C ARG A 22 18.05 6.39 -6.77
N GLY A 23 18.27 5.18 -7.29
CA GLY A 23 17.26 4.11 -7.28
C GLY A 23 16.87 3.72 -5.85
N PHE A 24 17.85 3.53 -4.98
CA PHE A 24 17.67 3.22 -3.57
C PHE A 24 16.82 4.30 -2.85
N LEU A 25 17.18 5.57 -3.02
CA LEU A 25 16.43 6.68 -2.43
C LEU A 25 15.00 6.74 -2.96
N ASN A 26 14.79 6.53 -4.25
CA ASN A 26 13.44 6.47 -4.82
C ASN A 26 12.60 5.33 -4.24
N THR A 27 13.18 4.15 -4.04
CA THR A 27 12.51 3.01 -3.40
C THR A 27 12.12 3.32 -1.97
N LEU A 28 13.04 3.92 -1.20
CA LEU A 28 12.75 4.33 0.18
C LEU A 28 11.61 5.37 0.23
N LEU A 29 11.67 6.41 -0.59
CA LEU A 29 10.64 7.46 -0.63
C LEU A 29 9.28 6.89 -1.04
N LEU A 30 9.26 6.02 -2.06
CA LEU A 30 8.03 5.35 -2.50
C LEU A 30 7.46 4.49 -1.37
N GLY A 31 8.30 3.72 -0.67
CA GLY A 31 7.88 2.90 0.47
C GLY A 31 7.31 3.75 1.61
N ILE A 32 8.05 4.76 2.06
CA ILE A 32 7.63 5.65 3.16
C ILE A 32 6.30 6.31 2.85
N LEU A 33 6.11 6.85 1.64
CA LEU A 33 4.86 7.51 1.27
C LEU A 33 3.71 6.52 1.13
N SER A 34 3.94 5.38 0.49
CA SER A 34 2.88 4.36 0.32
C SER A 34 2.41 3.80 1.66
N ILE A 35 3.33 3.59 2.60
CA ILE A 35 3.03 3.16 3.97
C ILE A 35 2.35 4.28 4.74
N GLY A 36 2.91 5.49 4.69
CA GLY A 36 2.40 6.67 5.42
C GLY A 36 1.00 7.08 4.98
N ILE A 37 0.63 6.85 3.72
CA ILE A 37 -0.73 7.06 3.20
C ILE A 37 -1.61 5.84 3.46
N GLY A 38 -1.09 4.64 3.20
CA GLY A 38 -1.85 3.40 3.28
C GLY A 38 -2.32 3.07 4.69
N ILE A 39 -1.49 3.28 5.71
CA ILE A 39 -1.83 2.95 7.10
C ILE A 39 -3.03 3.77 7.62
N PRO A 40 -3.04 5.13 7.55
CA PRO A 40 -4.18 5.91 8.00
C PRO A 40 -5.48 5.60 7.25
N ILE A 41 -5.40 5.40 5.93
CA ILE A 41 -6.55 5.03 5.11
C ILE A 41 -7.06 3.63 5.53
N GLY A 42 -6.16 2.67 5.71
CA GLY A 42 -6.50 1.33 6.15
C GLY A 42 -7.17 1.31 7.53
N LEU A 43 -6.68 2.13 8.46
CA LEU A 43 -7.33 2.32 9.76
C LEU A 43 -8.76 2.85 9.59
N GLY A 44 -8.95 3.89 8.77
CA GLY A 44 -10.28 4.42 8.47
C GLY A 44 -11.23 3.37 7.88
N ILE A 45 -10.77 2.60 6.90
CA ILE A 45 -11.54 1.52 6.28
C ILE A 45 -11.90 0.43 7.31
N SER A 46 -10.95 0.06 8.18
CA SER A 46 -11.20 -0.90 9.27
C SER A 46 -12.34 -0.43 10.18
N LEU A 47 -12.30 0.82 10.63
CA LEU A 47 -13.33 1.40 11.49
C LEU A 47 -14.70 1.43 10.79
N VAL A 48 -14.74 1.79 9.50
CA VAL A 48 -15.97 1.73 8.70
C VAL A 48 -16.52 0.31 8.66
N ARG A 49 -15.67 -0.70 8.47
CA ARG A 49 -16.12 -2.11 8.41
C ARG A 49 -16.65 -2.63 9.74
N LEU A 50 -16.10 -2.16 10.86
CA LEU A 50 -16.51 -2.58 12.19
C LEU A 50 -17.79 -1.88 12.65
N TYR A 51 -17.93 -0.57 12.38
CA TYR A 51 -18.92 0.27 13.07
C TYR A 51 -19.94 0.96 12.16
N ALA A 52 -19.73 1.04 10.84
CA ALA A 52 -20.65 1.75 9.94
C ALA A 52 -21.91 0.93 9.59
N PRO A 53 -23.01 1.58 9.15
CA PRO A 53 -24.20 0.88 8.69
C PRO A 53 -23.91 0.00 7.46
N LYS A 54 -24.79 -1.00 7.23
CA LYS A 54 -24.60 -2.06 6.22
C LYS A 54 -24.13 -1.54 4.85
N PRO A 55 -24.68 -0.48 4.23
CA PRO A 55 -24.25 -0.03 2.91
C PRO A 55 -22.78 0.38 2.85
N LEU A 56 -22.32 1.19 3.82
CA LEU A 56 -20.92 1.63 3.89
C LEU A 56 -19.98 0.47 4.18
N ARG A 57 -20.41 -0.46 5.05
CA ARG A 57 -19.65 -1.67 5.34
C ARG A 57 -19.44 -2.52 4.08
N TRP A 58 -20.46 -2.70 3.23
CA TRP A 58 -20.35 -3.45 1.99
C TRP A 58 -19.39 -2.78 0.99
N LEU A 59 -19.42 -1.44 0.88
CA LEU A 59 -18.46 -0.71 0.05
C LEU A 59 -17.02 -0.92 0.54
N ALA A 60 -16.80 -0.84 1.85
CA ALA A 60 -15.48 -1.03 2.44
C ALA A 60 -14.98 -2.48 2.28
N VAL A 61 -15.87 -3.48 2.40
CA VAL A 61 -15.55 -4.89 2.10
C VAL A 61 -15.18 -5.07 0.63
N GLY A 62 -15.99 -4.53 -0.30
CA GLY A 62 -15.71 -4.60 -1.73
C GLY A 62 -14.37 -3.97 -2.09
N TYR A 63 -14.05 -2.80 -1.52
CA TYR A 63 -12.74 -2.16 -1.66
C TYR A 63 -11.61 -3.09 -1.19
N THR A 64 -11.69 -3.60 0.04
CA THR A 64 -10.61 -4.45 0.59
C THR A 64 -10.43 -5.73 -0.20
N ASP A 65 -11.52 -6.35 -0.65
CA ASP A 65 -11.47 -7.61 -1.37
C ASP A 65 -10.85 -7.43 -2.76
N ILE A 66 -11.23 -6.36 -3.48
CA ILE A 66 -10.67 -6.05 -4.81
C ILE A 66 -9.16 -5.79 -4.72
N PHE A 67 -8.73 -4.88 -3.85
CA PHE A 67 -7.31 -4.48 -3.81
C PHE A 67 -6.39 -5.52 -3.18
N ARG A 68 -6.92 -6.49 -2.41
CA ARG A 68 -6.17 -7.66 -1.93
C ARG A 68 -6.14 -8.81 -2.93
N ALA A 69 -7.12 -8.89 -3.82
CA ALA A 69 -7.20 -9.93 -4.86
C ALA A 69 -6.41 -9.56 -6.13
N LEU A 70 -6.29 -8.26 -6.45
CA LEU A 70 -5.59 -7.81 -7.64
C LEU A 70 -4.06 -7.90 -7.50
N PRO A 71 -3.34 -8.39 -8.52
CA PRO A 71 -1.89 -8.24 -8.58
C PRO A 71 -1.48 -6.77 -8.60
N VAL A 72 -0.40 -6.41 -7.89
CA VAL A 72 0.13 -5.04 -7.85
C VAL A 72 0.35 -4.47 -9.26
N LEU A 73 0.87 -5.30 -10.17
CA LEU A 73 1.11 -4.90 -11.56
C LEU A 73 -0.18 -4.47 -12.28
N VAL A 74 -1.31 -5.14 -12.03
CA VAL A 74 -2.60 -4.79 -12.63
C VAL A 74 -3.04 -3.42 -12.14
N VAL A 75 -2.94 -3.15 -10.84
CA VAL A 75 -3.30 -1.84 -10.26
C VAL A 75 -2.42 -0.72 -10.82
N LEU A 76 -1.11 -0.97 -10.95
CA LEU A 76 -0.17 -0.03 -11.59
C LEU A 76 -0.56 0.26 -13.03
N ILE A 77 -0.87 -0.77 -13.81
CA ILE A 77 -1.29 -0.61 -15.22
C ILE A 77 -2.59 0.18 -15.31
N LEU A 78 -3.57 -0.12 -14.47
CA LEU A 78 -4.84 0.63 -14.46
C LEU A 78 -4.60 2.11 -14.12
N ILE A 79 -3.80 2.41 -13.10
CA ILE A 79 -3.54 3.79 -12.69
C ILE A 79 -2.71 4.55 -13.73
N TYR A 80 -1.70 3.93 -14.32
CA TYR A 80 -0.82 4.63 -15.26
C TYR A 80 -1.39 4.70 -16.68
N TYR A 81 -2.01 3.62 -17.17
CA TYR A 81 -2.49 3.52 -18.56
C TYR A 81 -4.00 3.68 -18.72
N ALA A 82 -4.82 3.29 -17.74
CA ALA A 82 -6.29 3.37 -17.89
C ALA A 82 -6.88 4.72 -17.44
N LEU A 83 -6.42 5.30 -16.33
CA LEU A 83 -6.87 6.62 -15.85
C LEU A 83 -6.74 7.76 -16.90
N PRO A 84 -5.71 7.78 -17.79
CA PRO A 84 -5.65 8.76 -18.86
C PRO A 84 -6.87 8.79 -19.79
N PHE A 85 -7.59 7.69 -19.98
CA PHE A 85 -8.85 7.67 -20.74
C PHE A 85 -9.99 8.44 -20.03
N LEU A 86 -9.87 8.63 -18.72
CA LEU A 86 -10.76 9.45 -17.90
C LEU A 86 -10.25 10.90 -17.74
N GLY A 87 -9.18 11.28 -18.45
CA GLY A 87 -8.57 12.61 -18.39
C GLY A 87 -7.59 12.81 -17.23
N ILE A 88 -7.35 11.79 -16.39
CA ILE A 88 -6.43 11.87 -15.25
C ILE A 88 -5.06 11.31 -15.67
N ARG A 89 -4.03 12.16 -15.74
CA ARG A 89 -2.68 11.77 -16.11
C ARG A 89 -1.72 11.98 -14.95
N LEU A 90 -1.29 10.88 -14.35
CA LEU A 90 -0.32 10.88 -13.27
C LEU A 90 1.08 10.61 -13.82
N SER A 91 2.12 11.17 -13.17
CA SER A 91 3.50 10.76 -13.46
C SER A 91 3.69 9.28 -13.10
N SER A 92 4.72 8.63 -13.65
CA SER A 92 5.04 7.23 -13.31
C SER A 92 5.26 7.05 -11.80
N TRP A 93 5.95 8.01 -11.17
CA TRP A 93 6.19 8.03 -9.74
C TRP A 93 4.90 8.19 -8.93
N ALA A 94 4.04 9.15 -9.28
CA ALA A 94 2.77 9.36 -8.59
C ALA A 94 1.84 8.15 -8.76
N SER A 95 1.80 7.56 -9.95
CA SER A 95 1.02 6.35 -10.23
C SER A 95 1.47 5.18 -9.37
N ALA A 96 2.79 5.03 -9.20
CA ALA A 96 3.34 4.00 -8.34
C ALA A 96 2.91 4.23 -6.87
N VAL A 97 3.14 5.43 -6.34
CA VAL A 97 2.73 5.77 -4.96
C VAL A 97 1.24 5.51 -4.74
N THR A 98 0.37 5.93 -5.67
CA THR A 98 -1.09 5.71 -5.56
C THR A 98 -1.43 4.21 -5.58
N ALA A 99 -0.86 3.43 -6.50
CA ALA A 99 -1.11 2.00 -6.60
C ALA A 99 -0.70 1.27 -5.31
N PHE A 100 0.53 1.51 -4.85
CA PHE A 100 1.05 0.91 -3.63
C PHE A 100 0.28 1.37 -2.39
N ALA A 101 -0.14 2.64 -2.31
CA ALA A 101 -0.94 3.14 -1.19
C ALA A 101 -2.32 2.47 -1.11
N PHE A 102 -3.02 2.28 -2.24
CA PHE A 102 -4.31 1.58 -2.24
C PHE A 102 -4.18 0.14 -1.75
N ILE A 103 -3.21 -0.59 -2.29
CA ILE A 103 -2.96 -1.97 -1.87
C ILE A 103 -2.57 -2.00 -0.39
N MET A 104 -1.63 -1.16 0.03
CA MET A 104 -1.20 -1.07 1.43
C MET A 104 -2.38 -0.75 2.36
N SER A 105 -3.31 0.12 1.96
CA SER A 105 -4.48 0.45 2.77
C SER A 105 -5.45 -0.72 2.91
N ALA A 106 -5.64 -1.52 1.85
CA ALA A 106 -6.51 -2.68 1.89
C ALA A 106 -5.96 -3.79 2.81
N TYR A 107 -4.65 -4.06 2.74
CA TYR A 107 -3.99 -4.98 3.67
C TYR A 107 -3.99 -4.43 5.11
N SER A 108 -3.68 -3.15 5.29
CA SER A 108 -3.65 -2.51 6.62
C SER A 108 -5.04 -2.54 7.28
N ALA A 109 -6.11 -2.34 6.51
CA ALA A 109 -7.48 -2.43 7.02
C ALA A 109 -7.78 -3.80 7.65
N GLU A 110 -7.29 -4.88 7.07
CA GLU A 110 -7.49 -6.24 7.60
C GLU A 110 -6.63 -6.51 8.83
N VAL A 111 -5.38 -6.01 8.83
CA VAL A 111 -4.51 -6.08 10.01
C VAL A 111 -5.17 -5.38 11.19
N PHE A 112 -5.66 -4.14 11.00
CA PHE A 112 -6.36 -3.42 12.06
C PHE A 112 -7.66 -4.09 12.49
N ARG A 113 -8.49 -4.54 11.53
CA ARG A 113 -9.76 -5.20 11.85
C ARG A 113 -9.54 -6.47 12.67
N SER A 114 -8.60 -7.31 12.24
CA SER A 114 -8.24 -8.55 12.93
C SER A 114 -7.63 -8.26 14.30
N GLY A 115 -6.80 -7.21 14.41
CA GLY A 115 -6.25 -6.75 15.68
C GLY A 115 -7.34 -6.32 16.67
N ILE A 116 -8.32 -5.51 16.23
CA ILE A 116 -9.42 -5.06 17.08
C ILE A 116 -10.33 -6.23 17.48
N GLU A 117 -10.70 -7.09 16.52
CA GLU A 117 -11.56 -8.25 16.79
C GLU A 117 -10.90 -9.32 17.67
N SER A 118 -9.57 -9.32 17.78
CA SER A 118 -8.86 -10.23 18.69
C SER A 118 -9.05 -9.89 20.17
N ILE A 119 -9.55 -8.69 20.49
CA ILE A 119 -9.79 -8.25 21.86
C ILE A 119 -11.07 -8.93 22.39
N PRO A 120 -11.04 -9.55 23.59
CA PRO A 120 -12.23 -10.17 24.18
C PRO A 120 -13.40 -9.18 24.33
N ARG A 121 -14.61 -9.62 23.98
CA ARG A 121 -15.83 -8.79 24.06
C ARG A 121 -16.07 -8.17 25.44
N GLY A 122 -15.69 -8.88 26.50
CA GLY A 122 -15.80 -8.38 27.89
C GLY A 122 -15.08 -7.05 28.13
N GLN A 123 -14.02 -6.73 27.37
CA GLN A 123 -13.36 -5.42 27.47
C GLN A 123 -14.24 -4.28 26.94
N PHE A 124 -14.95 -4.52 25.84
CA PHE A 124 -15.91 -3.56 25.30
C PHE A 124 -17.15 -3.42 26.19
N GLU A 125 -17.64 -4.52 26.74
CA GLU A 125 -18.76 -4.53 27.70
C GLU A 125 -18.40 -3.77 28.99
N ALA A 126 -17.20 -4.00 29.53
CA ALA A 126 -16.70 -3.29 30.69
C ALA A 126 -16.54 -1.79 30.43
N SER A 127 -16.00 -1.39 29.28
CA SER A 127 -15.92 0.03 28.93
C SER A 127 -17.29 0.67 28.81
N GLN A 128 -18.27 -0.02 28.19
CA GLN A 128 -19.63 0.49 28.06
C GLN A 128 -20.35 0.63 29.41
N ALA A 129 -20.04 -0.24 30.38
CA ALA A 129 -20.62 -0.19 31.72
C ALA A 129 -20.08 0.97 32.58
N LEU A 130 -18.87 1.46 32.29
CA LEU A 130 -18.21 2.53 33.05
C LEU A 130 -18.49 3.95 32.53
N GLY A 131 -19.15 4.08 31.38
CA GLY A 131 -19.42 5.36 30.70
C GLY A 131 -18.24 5.86 29.88
#